data_AF-A0A6A3ADL3-F1
#
_entry.id   AF-A0A6A3ADL3-F1
#
_cell.length_a   1.000
_cell.length_b   1.000
_cell.length_c   1.000
_cell.angle_alpha   90.00
_cell.angle_beta   90.00
_cell.angle_gamma   90.00
#
_symmetry.space_group_name_H-M   'P 1'
#
loop_
_entity.id
_entity.type
_entity.pdbx_description
1 polymer ?
#
loop_
_entity_poly.entity_id
_entity_poly.type
_entity_poly.pdbx_seq_one_letter_code
_entity_poly.pdbx_strand_id
1 'polypeptide(L)'
;MDVENEESSGRSEMKRPLIQHTNTTDETKSKGLLKVVFLSTFVAVLGSYEFGAWMGYLAPVQAAITTDLHLSIAEFSVFGSILNVGAMIGAITSGRIADFVGRKGAMRVSSAFSVTGWIAIYFSEGALQLDIGRFLCGYGIGIFAYVVPIYVAEIAPKDLRGGLATLNQLMIVIGGSASFLAGTVLQWRLLALTGIIPCLIQLVGLVFIPESPRWLAKAGYEKEFYSALRRLHGDNEDDISHEANEIQALINIQL
;
A
#
# COMPACT_ATOMS: atom_id res chain seq x y z
N MET A 1 2.10 77.43 22.47
CA MET A 1 1.06 77.09 23.46
C MET A 1 -0.23 76.99 22.68
N ASP A 2 -0.76 75.83 22.29
CA ASP A 2 -0.56 74.43 22.71
C ASP A 2 -0.97 73.54 21.50
N VAL A 3 -0.02 73.03 20.71
CA VAL A 3 0.48 71.65 20.70
C VAL A 3 -0.06 70.75 21.82
N GLU A 4 -1.26 70.16 21.67
CA GLU A 4 -1.62 68.94 22.44
C GLU A 4 -2.84 68.13 21.99
N ASN A 5 -3.38 68.25 20.76
CA ASN A 5 -4.64 67.55 20.43
C ASN A 5 -4.68 66.69 19.15
N GLU A 6 -3.55 66.35 18.54
CA GLU A 6 -3.51 65.44 17.38
C GLU A 6 -2.94 64.03 17.68
N GLU A 7 -2.36 63.78 18.86
CA GLU A 7 -1.76 62.46 19.17
C GLU A 7 -2.75 61.39 19.67
N SER A 8 -4.01 61.74 19.94
CA SER A 8 -4.98 60.76 20.48
C SER A 8 -5.72 59.95 19.41
N SER A 9 -5.67 60.32 18.12
CA SER A 9 -6.45 59.64 17.08
C SER A 9 -5.68 58.53 16.35
N GLY A 10 -4.34 58.57 16.37
CA GLY A 10 -3.49 57.61 15.63
C GLY A 10 -3.19 56.29 16.34
N ARG A 11 -3.61 56.09 17.59
CA ARG A 11 -3.18 54.93 18.41
C ARG A 11 -4.23 53.83 18.60
N SER A 12 -5.41 53.97 18.00
CA SER A 12 -6.53 53.02 18.16
C SER A 12 -6.67 52.00 17.03
N GLU A 13 -5.91 52.10 15.93
CA GLU A 13 -6.00 51.13 14.81
C GLU A 13 -4.82 50.15 14.72
N MET A 14 -3.95 50.12 15.73
CA MET A 14 -2.76 49.27 15.71
C MET A 14 -2.79 48.18 16.80
N LYS A 15 -3.94 47.54 16.98
CA LYS A 15 -4.05 46.27 17.72
C LYS A 15 -5.16 45.40 17.12
N ARG A 16 -5.01 45.05 15.84
CA ARG A 16 -5.61 43.80 15.35
C ARG A 16 -4.55 42.71 15.49
N PRO A 17 -4.75 41.68 16.32
CA PRO A 17 -3.86 40.54 16.34
C PRO A 17 -4.00 39.83 15.00
N LEU A 18 -2.99 39.95 14.13
CA LEU A 18 -2.86 39.19 12.88
C LEU A 18 -2.52 37.70 13.11
N ILE A 19 -2.52 37.25 14.37
CA ILE A 19 -2.13 35.91 14.78
C ILE A 19 -3.21 35.36 15.71
N GLN A 20 -4.34 34.86 15.18
CA GLN A 20 -5.17 33.92 15.95
C GLN A 20 -6.19 33.07 15.16
N HIS A 21 -6.30 33.16 13.83
CA HIS A 21 -7.30 32.36 13.09
C HIS A 21 -6.76 31.38 12.04
N THR A 22 -5.46 31.39 11.75
CA THR A 22 -4.82 30.47 10.79
C THR A 22 -4.34 29.17 11.44
N ASN A 23 -3.76 29.21 12.66
CA ASN A 23 -3.08 28.05 13.23
C ASN A 23 -4.01 26.87 13.57
N THR A 24 -5.22 27.10 14.07
CA THR A 24 -6.14 26.00 14.41
C THR A 24 -6.72 25.32 13.17
N THR A 25 -6.98 26.07 12.10
CA THR A 25 -7.52 25.53 10.85
C THR A 25 -6.43 24.79 10.06
N ASP A 26 -5.22 25.35 10.00
CA ASP A 26 -4.05 24.72 9.35
C ASP A 26 -3.56 23.49 10.10
N GLU A 27 -3.52 23.51 11.44
CA GLU A 27 -3.18 22.31 12.21
C GLU A 27 -4.21 21.19 12.02
N THR A 28 -5.50 21.54 11.95
CA THR A 28 -6.55 20.53 11.79
C THR A 28 -6.56 19.95 10.38
N LYS A 29 -6.33 20.78 9.35
CA LYS A 29 -6.14 20.34 7.96
C LYS A 29 -4.89 19.48 7.78
N SER A 30 -3.75 19.91 8.34
CA SER A 30 -2.48 19.15 8.32
C SER A 30 -2.59 17.80 9.04
N LYS A 31 -3.27 17.76 10.20
CA LYS A 31 -3.57 16.51 10.91
C LYS A 31 -4.50 15.59 10.10
N GLY A 32 -5.49 16.14 9.38
CA GLY A 32 -6.37 15.37 8.49
C GLY A 32 -5.61 14.76 7.31
N LEU A 33 -4.71 15.54 6.72
CA LEU A 33 -3.84 15.14 5.62
C LEU A 33 -2.94 13.97 5.98
N LEU A 34 -2.25 14.13 7.09
CA LEU A 34 -1.32 13.14 7.60
C LEU A 34 -2.06 11.84 7.95
N LYS A 35 -3.28 11.93 8.48
CA LYS A 35 -4.15 10.76 8.70
C LYS A 35 -4.49 10.02 7.40
N VAL A 36 -4.78 10.72 6.31
CA VAL A 36 -5.07 10.08 5.00
C VAL A 36 -3.83 9.38 4.45
N VAL A 37 -2.65 10.01 4.53
CA VAL A 37 -1.38 9.41 4.11
C VAL A 37 -1.04 8.18 4.95
N PHE A 38 -1.18 8.26 6.28
CA PHE A 38 -0.95 7.11 7.16
C PHE A 38 -1.95 5.98 6.93
N LEU A 39 -3.23 6.28 6.73
CA LEU A 39 -4.24 5.28 6.42
C LEU A 39 -3.95 4.60 5.08
N SER A 40 -3.60 5.38 4.05
CA SER A 40 -3.28 4.87 2.72
C SER A 40 -2.01 4.03 2.73
N THR A 41 -0.99 4.47 3.47
CA THR A 41 0.23 3.68 3.67
C THR A 41 -0.07 2.40 4.44
N PHE A 42 -0.85 2.46 5.52
CA PHE A 42 -1.22 1.30 6.33
C PHE A 42 -1.91 0.23 5.47
N VAL A 43 -2.90 0.62 4.67
CA VAL A 43 -3.57 -0.29 3.73
C VAL A 43 -2.59 -0.83 2.68
N ALA A 44 -1.67 0.01 2.18
CA ALA A 44 -0.70 -0.44 1.19
C ALA A 44 0.29 -1.47 1.73
N VAL A 45 0.81 -1.25 2.94
CA VAL A 45 1.79 -2.15 3.57
C VAL A 45 1.18 -3.45 4.09
N LEU A 46 -0.15 -3.60 4.09
CA LEU A 46 -0.76 -4.92 4.24
C LEU A 46 -0.32 -5.88 3.12
N GLY A 47 -0.02 -5.37 1.92
CA GLY A 47 0.45 -6.20 0.82
C GLY A 47 1.87 -6.71 1.06
N SER A 48 2.66 -5.88 1.75
CA SER A 48 3.98 -6.24 2.27
C SER A 48 3.89 -7.27 3.39
N TYR A 49 2.90 -7.13 4.28
CA TYR A 49 2.62 -8.15 5.30
C TYR A 49 2.24 -9.49 4.65
N GLU A 50 1.38 -9.48 3.64
CA GLU A 50 1.03 -10.68 2.87
C GLU A 50 2.29 -11.33 2.29
N PHE A 51 3.13 -10.56 1.58
CA PHE A 51 4.42 -11.03 1.05
C PHE A 51 5.25 -11.71 2.14
N GLY A 52 5.37 -11.08 3.31
CA GLY A 52 6.07 -11.63 4.46
C GLY A 52 5.46 -12.94 4.96
N ALA A 53 4.15 -12.95 5.20
CA ALA A 53 3.41 -14.10 5.73
C ALA A 53 3.61 -15.34 4.86
N TRP A 54 3.72 -15.17 3.54
CA TRP A 54 4.01 -16.25 2.61
C TRP A 54 5.39 -16.86 2.74
N MET A 55 6.41 -16.03 2.99
CA MET A 55 7.77 -16.52 3.25
C MET A 55 7.83 -17.27 4.59
N GLY A 56 7.10 -16.77 5.59
CA GLY A 56 7.01 -17.40 6.92
C GLY A 56 6.19 -18.70 6.96
N TYR A 57 5.28 -18.90 6.00
CA TYR A 57 4.36 -20.05 5.98
C TYR A 57 5.06 -21.39 5.71
N LEU A 58 6.02 -21.41 4.79
CA LEU A 58 6.57 -22.66 4.25
C LEU A 58 7.33 -23.50 5.29
N ALA A 59 8.12 -22.82 6.13
CA ALA A 59 9.02 -23.47 7.09
C ALA A 59 8.29 -24.30 8.17
N PRO A 60 7.32 -23.78 8.93
CA PRO A 60 6.63 -24.56 9.96
C PRO A 60 5.72 -25.65 9.38
N VAL A 61 5.27 -25.47 8.13
CA VAL A 61 4.27 -26.33 7.50
C VAL A 61 4.88 -27.55 6.78
N GLN A 62 6.16 -27.50 6.42
CA GLN A 62 6.84 -28.54 5.65
C GLN A 62 6.58 -29.97 6.16
N ALA A 63 6.84 -30.22 7.45
CA ALA A 63 6.69 -31.55 8.03
C ALA A 63 5.22 -31.99 8.07
N ALA A 64 4.31 -31.06 8.39
CA ALA A 64 2.88 -31.33 8.50
C ALA A 64 2.26 -31.69 7.14
N ILE A 65 2.50 -30.87 6.11
CA ILE A 65 1.99 -31.10 4.75
C ILE A 65 2.55 -32.40 4.17
N THR A 66 3.85 -32.68 4.35
CA THR A 66 4.48 -33.89 3.79
C THR A 66 3.87 -35.16 4.41
N THR A 67 3.56 -35.12 5.70
CA THR A 67 2.98 -36.28 6.41
C THR A 67 1.49 -36.47 6.09
N ASP A 68 0.72 -35.38 6.02
CA ASP A 68 -0.73 -35.39 5.83
C ASP A 68 -1.14 -35.75 4.39
N LEU A 69 -0.39 -35.26 3.40
CA LEU A 69 -0.63 -35.50 1.97
C LEU A 69 0.23 -36.63 1.39
N HIS A 70 1.05 -37.29 2.23
CA HIS A 70 2.02 -38.31 1.82
C HIS A 70 2.92 -37.87 0.64
N LEU A 71 3.31 -36.59 0.63
CA LEU A 71 4.11 -36.03 -0.46
C LEU A 71 5.52 -36.61 -0.47
N SER A 72 6.04 -36.83 -1.66
CA SER A 72 7.48 -37.04 -1.86
C SER A 72 8.27 -35.75 -1.61
N ILE A 73 9.56 -35.90 -1.34
CA ILE A 73 10.49 -34.76 -1.20
C ILE A 73 10.53 -33.92 -2.50
N ALA A 74 10.39 -34.58 -3.65
CA ALA A 74 10.34 -33.93 -4.95
C ALA A 74 9.08 -33.03 -5.08
N GLU A 75 7.90 -33.54 -4.72
CA GLU A 75 6.65 -32.76 -4.76
C GLU A 75 6.71 -31.57 -3.80
N PHE A 76 7.24 -31.74 -2.59
CA PHE A 76 7.41 -30.61 -1.67
C PHE A 76 8.38 -29.55 -2.22
N SER A 77 9.44 -29.97 -2.91
CA SER A 77 10.38 -29.05 -3.56
C SER A 77 9.73 -28.28 -4.72
N VAL A 78 8.85 -28.94 -5.48
CA VAL A 78 8.03 -28.27 -6.51
C VAL A 78 7.11 -27.25 -5.87
N PHE A 79 6.41 -27.61 -4.79
CA PHE A 79 5.57 -26.69 -4.03
C PHE A 79 6.34 -25.44 -3.56
N GLY A 80 7.54 -25.61 -3.01
CA GLY A 80 8.38 -24.49 -2.61
C GLY A 80 8.82 -23.59 -3.77
N SER A 81 9.17 -24.18 -4.92
CA SER A 81 9.76 -23.47 -6.06
C SER A 81 8.75 -22.85 -7.01
N ILE A 82 7.56 -23.43 -7.17
CA ILE A 82 6.54 -22.94 -8.11
C ILE A 82 6.00 -21.56 -7.75
N LEU A 83 6.09 -21.18 -6.47
CA LEU A 83 5.84 -19.82 -6.02
C LEU A 83 6.76 -18.81 -6.74
N ASN A 84 8.05 -19.11 -6.85
CA ASN A 84 9.01 -18.20 -7.47
C ASN A 84 8.73 -18.04 -8.97
N VAL A 85 8.26 -19.12 -9.61
CA VAL A 85 7.80 -19.08 -11.01
C VAL A 85 6.58 -18.17 -11.14
N GLY A 86 5.58 -18.34 -10.26
CA GLY A 86 4.41 -17.44 -10.21
C GLY A 86 4.81 -15.98 -9.97
N ALA A 87 5.73 -15.73 -9.03
CA ALA A 87 6.22 -14.41 -8.69
C ALA A 87 6.99 -13.75 -9.84
N MET A 88 7.78 -14.51 -10.60
CA MET A 88 8.47 -14.02 -11.79
C MET A 88 7.47 -13.55 -12.85
N ILE A 89 6.43 -14.36 -13.13
CA ILE A 89 5.38 -14.00 -14.10
C ILE A 89 4.57 -12.79 -13.59
N GLY A 90 4.24 -12.77 -12.29
CA GLY A 90 3.58 -11.64 -11.63
C GLY A 90 4.40 -10.36 -11.75
N ALA A 91 5.70 -10.41 -11.50
CA ALA A 91 6.60 -9.26 -11.61
C ALA A 91 6.69 -8.72 -13.05
N ILE A 92 6.81 -9.60 -14.05
CA ILE A 92 6.86 -9.19 -15.48
C ILE A 92 5.55 -8.51 -15.90
N THR A 93 4.40 -9.02 -15.41
CA THR A 93 3.08 -8.47 -15.77
C THR A 93 2.69 -7.25 -14.91
N SER A 94 3.30 -7.08 -13.74
CA SER A 94 2.96 -6.05 -12.76
C SER A 94 3.00 -4.62 -13.31
N GLY A 95 4.03 -4.28 -14.09
CA GLY A 95 4.16 -2.94 -14.68
C GLY A 95 3.03 -2.61 -15.65
N ARG A 96 2.66 -3.56 -16.52
CA ARG A 96 1.55 -3.38 -17.46
C ARG A 96 0.20 -3.29 -16.75
N ILE A 97 0.00 -4.13 -15.72
CA ILE A 97 -1.23 -4.11 -14.92
C ILE A 97 -1.33 -2.77 -14.18
N ALA A 98 -0.29 -2.34 -13.47
CA ALA A 98 -0.26 -1.09 -12.73
C ALA A 98 -0.46 0.15 -13.61
N ASP A 99 0.00 0.11 -14.86
CA ASP A 99 -0.20 1.18 -15.82
C ASP A 99 -1.59 1.16 -16.47
N PHE A 100 -2.23 0.00 -16.63
CA PHE A 100 -3.55 -0.10 -17.25
C PHE A 100 -4.71 0.06 -16.26
N VAL A 101 -4.67 -0.64 -15.12
CA VAL A 101 -5.74 -0.60 -14.09
C VAL A 101 -5.45 0.34 -12.93
N GLY A 102 -4.29 1.01 -12.93
CA GLY A 102 -3.83 1.83 -11.81
C GLY A 102 -3.20 1.02 -10.69
N ARG A 103 -2.65 1.72 -9.69
CA ARG A 103 -1.91 1.10 -8.59
C ARG A 103 -2.88 0.42 -7.63
N LYS A 104 -3.96 1.10 -7.23
CA LYS A 104 -5.05 0.51 -6.40
C LYS A 104 -5.74 -0.64 -7.12
N GLY A 105 -5.92 -0.55 -8.44
CA GLY A 105 -6.45 -1.65 -9.25
C GLY A 105 -5.53 -2.87 -9.24
N ALA A 106 -4.23 -2.66 -9.46
CA ALA A 106 -3.24 -3.73 -9.41
C ALA A 106 -3.19 -4.41 -8.03
N MET A 107 -3.23 -3.65 -6.93
CA MET A 107 -3.31 -4.23 -5.58
C MET A 107 -4.56 -5.08 -5.36
N ARG A 108 -5.71 -4.70 -5.92
CA ARG A 108 -6.95 -5.50 -5.85
C ARG A 108 -6.81 -6.82 -6.61
N VAL A 109 -6.24 -6.78 -7.81
CA VAL A 109 -5.98 -7.98 -8.62
C VAL A 109 -5.06 -8.93 -7.86
N SER A 110 -3.96 -8.41 -7.30
CA SER A 110 -3.02 -9.20 -6.48
C SER A 110 -3.68 -9.85 -5.28
N SER A 111 -4.42 -9.08 -4.47
CA SER A 111 -5.12 -9.63 -3.30
C SER A 111 -6.15 -10.70 -3.72
N ALA A 112 -6.85 -10.52 -4.85
CA ALA A 112 -7.79 -11.53 -5.34
C ALA A 112 -7.10 -12.86 -5.70
N PHE A 113 -5.93 -12.80 -6.37
CA PHE A 113 -5.12 -13.97 -6.64
C PHE A 113 -4.57 -14.61 -5.36
N SER A 114 -4.10 -13.81 -4.39
CA SER A 114 -3.66 -14.29 -3.07
C SER A 114 -4.78 -15.02 -2.32
N VAL A 115 -5.99 -14.44 -2.26
CA VAL A 115 -7.15 -15.07 -1.60
C VAL A 115 -7.50 -16.39 -2.27
N THR A 116 -7.58 -16.39 -3.61
CA THR A 116 -7.92 -17.60 -4.36
C THR A 116 -6.87 -18.69 -4.14
N GLY A 117 -5.59 -18.33 -4.12
CA GLY A 117 -4.51 -19.27 -3.88
C GLY A 117 -4.47 -19.82 -2.44
N TRP A 118 -4.73 -18.99 -1.42
CA TRP A 118 -4.90 -19.47 -0.05
C TRP A 118 -6.08 -20.42 0.11
N ILE A 119 -7.23 -20.10 -0.51
CA ILE A 119 -8.41 -20.98 -0.52
C ILE A 119 -8.10 -22.31 -1.21
N ALA A 120 -7.40 -22.27 -2.35
CA ALA A 120 -6.97 -23.46 -3.07
C ALA A 120 -6.03 -24.33 -2.21
N ILE A 121 -5.10 -23.73 -1.46
CA ILE A 121 -4.25 -24.44 -0.50
C ILE A 121 -5.09 -25.07 0.62
N TYR A 122 -6.07 -24.34 1.17
CA TYR A 122 -6.93 -24.85 2.23
C TYR A 122 -7.72 -26.10 1.83
N PHE A 123 -8.30 -26.10 0.63
CA PHE A 123 -9.06 -27.23 0.09
C PHE A 123 -8.20 -28.29 -0.60
N SER A 124 -6.87 -28.16 -0.56
CA SER A 124 -6.00 -29.11 -1.24
C SER A 124 -6.02 -30.49 -0.56
N GLU A 125 -6.30 -31.51 -1.37
CA GLU A 125 -6.24 -32.93 -1.01
C GLU A 125 -5.12 -33.67 -1.75
N GLY A 126 -4.37 -32.98 -2.62
CA GLY A 126 -3.24 -33.55 -3.35
C GLY A 126 -2.21 -32.51 -3.81
N ALA A 127 -1.06 -33.00 -4.26
CA ALA A 127 0.10 -32.18 -4.66
C ALA A 127 -0.25 -31.12 -5.73
N LEU A 128 -0.99 -31.51 -6.76
CA LEU A 128 -1.28 -30.64 -7.90
C LEU A 128 -2.17 -29.44 -7.49
N GLN A 129 -3.18 -29.66 -6.64
CA GLN A 129 -4.03 -28.57 -6.15
C GLN A 129 -3.24 -27.60 -5.26
N LEU A 130 -2.36 -28.16 -4.43
CA LEU A 130 -1.46 -27.39 -3.58
C LEU A 130 -0.52 -26.51 -4.42
N ASP A 131 0.06 -27.07 -5.49
CA ASP A 131 0.94 -26.37 -6.43
C ASP A 131 0.22 -25.26 -7.21
N ILE A 132 -1.01 -25.51 -7.68
CA ILE A 132 -1.84 -24.47 -8.33
C ILE A 132 -2.11 -23.33 -7.36
N GLY A 133 -2.53 -23.65 -6.14
CA GLY A 133 -2.75 -22.64 -5.11
C GLY A 133 -1.50 -21.81 -4.90
N ARG A 134 -0.34 -22.48 -4.77
CA ARG A 134 0.95 -21.85 -4.54
C ARG A 134 1.42 -20.96 -5.70
N PHE A 135 1.16 -21.37 -6.93
CA PHE A 135 1.40 -20.58 -8.13
C PHE A 135 0.59 -19.27 -8.11
N LEU A 136 -0.72 -19.35 -7.82
CA LEU A 136 -1.60 -18.17 -7.76
C LEU A 136 -1.15 -17.17 -6.70
N CYS A 137 -0.69 -17.69 -5.56
CA CYS A 137 -0.12 -16.87 -4.49
C CYS A 137 1.16 -16.18 -4.94
N GLY A 138 2.06 -16.93 -5.57
CA GLY A 138 3.27 -16.39 -6.19
C GLY A 138 2.95 -15.25 -7.16
N TYR A 139 1.95 -15.42 -8.01
CA TYR A 139 1.53 -14.40 -8.97
C TYR A 139 1.10 -13.09 -8.28
N GLY A 140 0.25 -13.17 -7.23
CA GLY A 140 -0.16 -12.01 -6.45
C GLY A 140 1.01 -11.30 -5.75
N ILE A 141 1.91 -12.08 -5.14
CA ILE A 141 3.14 -11.61 -4.48
C ILE A 141 4.05 -10.87 -5.47
N GLY A 142 4.23 -11.41 -6.68
CA GLY A 142 5.05 -10.79 -7.72
C GLY A 142 4.56 -9.41 -8.11
N ILE A 143 3.25 -9.21 -8.17
CA ILE A 143 2.66 -7.89 -8.41
C ILE A 143 2.83 -6.99 -7.18
N PHE A 144 2.65 -7.49 -5.95
CA PHE A 144 2.84 -6.68 -4.74
C PHE A 144 4.26 -6.14 -4.59
N ALA A 145 5.26 -6.94 -4.93
CA ALA A 145 6.67 -6.55 -4.86
C ALA A 145 6.97 -5.27 -5.67
N TYR A 146 6.22 -5.02 -6.75
CA TYR A 146 6.32 -3.81 -7.56
C TYR A 146 5.36 -2.72 -7.09
N VAL A 147 4.07 -3.03 -6.92
CA VAL A 147 3.02 -2.02 -6.76
C VAL A 147 3.06 -1.33 -5.41
N VAL A 148 3.33 -2.06 -4.32
CA VAL A 148 3.32 -1.50 -2.96
C VAL A 148 4.40 -0.42 -2.76
N PRO A 149 5.70 -0.67 -3.02
CA PRO A 149 6.72 0.36 -2.82
C PRO A 149 6.51 1.57 -3.73
N ILE A 150 5.99 1.37 -4.94
CA ILE A 150 5.68 2.47 -5.86
C ILE A 150 4.52 3.31 -5.34
N TYR A 151 3.42 2.68 -4.95
CA TYR A 151 2.28 3.39 -4.40
C TYR A 151 2.68 4.20 -3.17
N VAL A 152 3.42 3.60 -2.24
CA VAL A 152 3.96 4.29 -1.05
C VAL A 152 4.86 5.45 -1.43
N ALA A 153 5.75 5.30 -2.42
CA ALA A 153 6.63 6.37 -2.87
C ALA A 153 5.88 7.53 -3.56
N GLU A 154 4.74 7.24 -4.20
CA GLU A 154 3.87 8.20 -4.89
C GLU A 154 2.99 9.00 -3.92
N ILE A 155 2.54 8.41 -2.79
CA ILE A 155 1.74 9.11 -1.77
C ILE A 155 2.58 9.74 -0.65
N ALA A 156 3.85 9.36 -0.52
CA ALA A 156 4.70 9.79 0.57
C ALA A 156 5.15 11.26 0.42
N PRO A 157 4.98 12.10 1.46
CA PRO A 157 5.55 13.44 1.46
C PRO A 157 7.08 13.39 1.46
N LYS A 158 7.72 14.44 0.93
CA LYS A 158 9.18 14.50 0.69
C LYS A 158 10.01 14.11 1.93
N ASP A 159 9.56 14.53 3.12
CA ASP A 159 10.29 14.31 4.38
C ASP A 159 10.09 12.91 5.00
N LEU A 160 9.01 12.20 4.65
CA LEU A 160 8.67 10.89 5.25
C LEU A 160 8.86 9.71 4.29
N ARG A 161 9.20 9.95 3.02
CA ARG A 161 9.37 8.89 2.00
C ARG A 161 10.32 7.79 2.45
N GLY A 162 11.44 8.14 3.09
CA GLY A 162 12.38 7.17 3.65
C GLY A 162 11.76 6.31 4.75
N GLY A 163 11.02 6.92 5.68
CA GLY A 163 10.35 6.22 6.78
C GLY A 163 9.21 5.30 6.32
N LEU A 164 8.45 5.69 5.30
CA LEU A 164 7.37 4.85 4.75
C LEU A 164 7.94 3.68 3.93
N ALA A 165 9.07 3.88 3.25
CA ALA A 165 9.78 2.79 2.58
C ALA A 165 10.34 1.75 3.58
N THR A 166 10.90 2.20 4.71
CA THR A 166 11.35 1.27 5.75
C THR A 166 10.19 0.56 6.43
N LEU A 167 9.03 1.22 6.59
CA LEU A 167 7.81 0.59 7.10
C LEU A 167 7.34 -0.57 6.21
N ASN A 168 7.43 -0.42 4.88
CA ASN A 168 7.14 -1.51 3.95
C ASN A 168 8.03 -2.74 4.24
N GLN A 169 9.34 -2.55 4.33
CA GLN A 169 10.28 -3.64 4.64
C GLN A 169 10.01 -4.25 6.03
N LEU A 170 9.72 -3.42 7.02
CA LEU A 170 9.39 -3.87 8.37
C LEU A 170 8.14 -4.75 8.37
N MET A 171 7.11 -4.39 7.62
CA MET A 171 5.88 -5.19 7.51
C MET A 171 6.12 -6.56 6.86
N ILE A 172 7.05 -6.67 5.91
CA ILE A 172 7.48 -7.98 5.37
C ILE A 172 8.06 -8.86 6.48
N VAL A 173 8.96 -8.31 7.30
CA VAL A 173 9.60 -9.05 8.40
C VAL A 173 8.58 -9.44 9.47
N ILE A 174 7.67 -8.53 9.82
CA ILE A 174 6.59 -8.79 10.77
C ILE A 174 5.66 -9.88 10.24
N GLY A 175 5.27 -9.82 8.96
CA GLY A 175 4.45 -10.84 8.32
C GLY A 175 5.09 -12.22 8.36
N GLY A 176 6.37 -12.31 7.99
CA GLY A 176 7.11 -13.57 8.04
C GLY A 176 7.24 -14.13 9.45
N SER A 177 7.58 -13.28 10.41
CA SER A 177 7.73 -13.67 11.81
C SER A 177 6.41 -14.13 12.42
N ALA A 178 5.33 -13.40 12.16
CA ALA A 178 3.99 -13.73 12.66
C ALA A 178 3.50 -15.07 12.08
N SER A 179 3.67 -15.28 10.77
CA SER A 179 3.31 -16.53 10.09
C SER A 179 4.14 -17.72 10.60
N PHE A 180 5.44 -17.51 10.82
CA PHE A 180 6.31 -18.54 11.39
C PHE A 180 5.86 -18.95 12.80
N LEU A 181 5.65 -17.98 13.68
CA LEU A 181 5.17 -18.23 15.05
C LEU A 181 3.79 -18.89 15.06
N ALA A 182 2.84 -18.38 14.26
CA ALA A 182 1.51 -18.96 14.14
C ALA A 182 1.58 -20.40 13.64
N GLY A 183 2.49 -20.73 12.71
CA GLY A 183 2.68 -22.09 12.21
C GLY A 183 3.25 -23.08 13.23
N THR A 184 3.85 -22.62 14.33
CA THR A 184 4.25 -23.52 15.43
C THR A 184 3.07 -24.01 16.28
N VAL A 185 1.95 -23.29 16.26
CA VAL A 185 0.78 -23.58 17.11
C VAL A 185 -0.40 -24.08 16.28
N LEU A 186 -0.57 -23.56 15.07
CA LEU A 186 -1.71 -23.84 14.20
C LEU A 186 -1.41 -24.99 13.22
N GLN A 187 -2.46 -25.73 12.88
CA GLN A 187 -2.42 -26.66 11.75
C GLN A 187 -2.22 -25.92 10.43
N TRP A 188 -1.60 -26.57 9.46
CA TRP A 188 -1.23 -25.94 8.18
C TRP A 188 -2.41 -25.36 7.38
N ARG A 189 -3.59 -25.99 7.46
CA ARG A 189 -4.84 -25.49 6.87
C ARG A 189 -5.36 -24.24 7.60
N LEU A 190 -5.36 -24.24 8.93
CA LEU A 190 -5.76 -23.06 9.70
C LEU A 190 -4.78 -21.91 9.50
N LEU A 191 -3.49 -22.20 9.39
CA LEU A 191 -2.47 -21.22 9.07
C LEU A 191 -2.73 -20.57 7.69
N ALA A 192 -3.18 -21.35 6.69
CA ALA A 192 -3.58 -20.79 5.40
C ALA A 192 -4.73 -19.78 5.52
N LEU A 193 -5.71 -20.05 6.39
CA LEU A 193 -6.81 -19.10 6.65
C LEU A 193 -6.31 -17.79 7.27
N THR A 194 -5.29 -17.83 8.13
CA THR A 194 -4.72 -16.61 8.70
C THR A 194 -4.12 -15.68 7.64
N GLY A 195 -3.62 -16.24 6.53
CA GLY A 195 -3.13 -15.47 5.40
C GLY A 195 -4.23 -14.81 4.55
N ILE A 196 -5.46 -15.32 4.59
CA ILE A 196 -6.62 -14.71 3.90
C ILE A 196 -7.07 -13.43 4.61
N ILE A 197 -6.96 -13.39 5.94
CA ILE A 197 -7.40 -12.25 6.76
C ILE A 197 -6.79 -10.91 6.30
N PRO A 198 -5.46 -10.74 6.19
CA PRO A 198 -4.86 -9.49 5.71
C PRO A 198 -5.28 -9.18 4.26
N CYS A 199 -5.46 -10.19 3.40
CA CYS A 199 -5.91 -10.00 2.03
C CYS A 199 -7.32 -9.38 1.96
N LEU A 200 -8.24 -9.85 2.80
CA LEU A 200 -9.59 -9.31 2.87
C LEU A 200 -9.60 -7.90 3.46
N ILE A 201 -8.83 -7.67 4.53
CA ILE A 201 -8.69 -6.34 5.12
C ILE A 201 -8.12 -5.37 4.09
N GLN A 202 -7.14 -5.80 3.30
CA GLN A 202 -6.60 -5.00 2.22
C GLN A 202 -7.64 -4.73 1.14
N LEU A 203 -8.36 -5.73 0.64
CA LEU A 203 -9.41 -5.52 -0.37
C LEU A 203 -10.46 -4.49 0.07
N VAL A 204 -10.89 -4.54 1.33
CA VAL A 204 -11.82 -3.57 1.91
C VAL A 204 -11.15 -2.21 2.09
N GLY A 205 -9.94 -2.19 2.65
CA GLY A 205 -9.14 -0.98 2.86
C GLY A 205 -8.86 -0.22 1.56
N LEU A 206 -8.60 -0.94 0.47
CA LEU A 206 -8.36 -0.36 -0.85
C LEU A 206 -9.54 0.49 -1.30
N VAL A 207 -10.80 0.19 -0.91
CA VAL A 207 -11.96 1.02 -1.26
C VAL A 207 -11.82 2.46 -0.74
N PHE A 208 -11.26 2.63 0.46
CA PHE A 208 -11.15 3.92 1.15
C PHE A 208 -9.94 4.77 0.72
N ILE A 209 -8.91 4.16 0.13
CA ILE A 209 -7.70 4.90 -0.27
C ILE A 209 -7.86 5.58 -1.64
N PRO A 210 -7.25 6.76 -1.85
CA PRO A 210 -7.19 7.38 -3.17
C PRO A 210 -6.27 6.60 -4.12
N GLU A 211 -6.54 6.69 -5.42
CA GLU A 211 -5.64 6.18 -6.45
C GLU A 211 -4.39 7.09 -6.55
N SER A 212 -3.31 6.55 -7.10
CA SER A 212 -2.08 7.32 -7.31
C SER A 212 -2.29 8.57 -8.18
N PRO A 213 -1.92 9.78 -7.70
CA PRO A 213 -2.02 11.01 -8.49
C PRO A 213 -1.21 10.93 -9.79
N ARG A 214 -0.02 10.33 -9.77
CA ARG A 214 0.81 10.21 -10.98
C ARG A 214 0.16 9.36 -12.06
N TRP A 215 -0.51 8.28 -11.66
CA TRP A 215 -1.25 7.46 -12.61
C TRP A 215 -2.46 8.19 -13.17
N LEU A 216 -3.21 8.90 -12.33
CA LEU A 216 -4.38 9.68 -12.76
C LEU A 216 -4.00 10.78 -13.77
N ALA A 217 -2.85 11.44 -13.57
CA ALA A 217 -2.30 12.39 -14.54
C ALA A 217 -1.96 11.74 -15.88
N LYS A 218 -1.26 10.59 -15.85
CA LYS A 218 -0.90 9.83 -17.07
C LYS A 218 -2.13 9.29 -17.82
N ALA A 219 -3.17 8.90 -17.08
CA ALA A 219 -4.41 8.37 -17.64
C ALA A 219 -5.37 9.46 -18.17
N GLY A 220 -5.07 10.75 -17.93
CA GLY A 220 -5.90 11.87 -18.39
C GLY A 220 -7.15 12.14 -17.54
N TYR A 221 -7.26 11.54 -16.35
CA TYR A 221 -8.40 11.75 -15.45
C TYR A 221 -8.20 13.01 -14.59
N GLU A 222 -8.24 14.21 -15.20
CA GLU A 222 -7.93 15.47 -14.51
C GLU A 222 -8.77 15.70 -13.23
N LYS A 223 -10.07 15.43 -13.27
CA LYS A 223 -10.95 15.64 -12.10
C LYS A 223 -10.56 14.76 -10.91
N GLU A 224 -10.21 13.51 -11.18
CA GLU A 224 -9.80 12.56 -10.15
C GLU A 224 -8.37 12.85 -9.68
N PHE A 225 -7.50 13.29 -10.59
CA PHE A 225 -6.15 13.75 -10.29
C PHE A 225 -6.15 14.90 -9.28
N TYR A 226 -6.87 15.99 -9.56
CA TYR A 226 -7.00 17.11 -8.63
C TYR A 226 -7.72 16.71 -7.33
N SER A 227 -8.67 15.76 -7.39
CA SER A 227 -9.31 15.23 -6.17
C SER A 227 -8.37 14.39 -5.31
N ALA A 228 -7.47 13.62 -5.91
CA ALA A 228 -6.47 12.82 -5.19
C ALA A 228 -5.39 13.72 -4.57
N LEU A 229 -4.91 14.72 -5.34
CA LEU A 229 -4.02 15.77 -4.85
C LEU A 229 -4.66 16.54 -3.69
N ARG A 230 -5.91 16.97 -3.78
CA ARG A 230 -6.61 17.64 -2.67
C ARG A 230 -6.75 16.77 -1.43
N ARG A 231 -6.90 15.45 -1.60
CA ARG A 231 -6.94 14.50 -0.48
C ARG A 231 -5.57 14.25 0.15
N LEU A 232 -4.48 14.40 -0.60
CA LEU A 232 -3.10 14.14 -0.16
C LEU A 232 -2.31 15.38 0.24
N HIS A 233 -2.67 16.56 -0.27
CA HIS A 233 -2.06 17.88 0.03
C HIS A 233 -3.03 18.94 0.64
N GLY A 234 -4.33 18.66 0.71
CA GLY A 234 -5.34 19.55 1.32
C GLY A 234 -5.87 20.59 0.34
N ASP A 235 -6.35 21.74 0.83
CA ASP A 235 -6.80 22.86 -0.03
C ASP A 235 -5.68 23.89 -0.31
N ASN A 236 -4.41 23.54 -0.09
CA ASN A 236 -3.30 24.43 -0.43
C ASN A 236 -3.14 24.46 -1.96
N GLU A 237 -3.82 25.41 -2.60
CA GLU A 237 -3.81 25.57 -4.06
C GLU A 237 -2.39 25.76 -4.61
N ASP A 238 -1.47 26.37 -3.85
CA ASP A 238 -0.09 26.58 -4.27
C ASP A 238 0.72 25.27 -4.36
N ASP A 239 0.64 24.41 -3.34
CA ASP A 239 1.31 23.09 -3.33
C ASP A 239 0.71 22.16 -4.39
N ILE A 240 -0.62 22.17 -4.53
CA ILE A 240 -1.33 21.37 -5.54
C ILE A 240 -0.95 21.82 -6.95
N SER A 241 -0.92 23.13 -7.20
CA SER A 241 -0.59 23.67 -8.53
C SER A 241 0.87 23.40 -8.87
N HIS A 242 1.79 23.52 -7.90
CA HIS A 242 3.20 23.23 -8.10
C HIS A 242 3.44 21.76 -8.42
N GLU A 243 2.88 20.83 -7.63
CA GLU A 243 3.04 19.40 -7.87
C GLU A 243 2.31 18.93 -9.14
N ALA A 244 1.13 19.49 -9.43
CA ALA A 244 0.42 19.23 -10.68
C ALA A 244 1.24 19.64 -11.91
N ASN A 245 1.87 20.82 -11.86
CA ASN A 245 2.74 21.32 -12.91
C ASN A 245 4.02 20.47 -13.05
N GLU A 246 4.64 20.02 -11.95
CA GLU A 246 5.79 19.10 -11.99
C GLU A 246 5.42 17.76 -12.65
N ILE A 247 4.28 17.17 -12.27
CA ILE A 247 3.82 15.90 -12.81
C ILE A 247 3.45 16.02 -14.31
N GLN A 248 2.73 17.08 -14.71
CA GLN A 248 2.38 17.33 -16.11
C GLN A 248 3.60 17.67 -16.98
N ALA A 249 4.57 18.42 -16.44
CA ALA A 249 5.82 18.70 -17.15
C ALA A 249 6.63 17.42 -17.41
N LEU A 250 6.71 16.51 -16.43
CA LEU A 250 7.37 15.22 -16.61
C LEU A 250 6.69 14.34 -17.66
N ILE A 251 5.35 14.37 -17.74
CA ILE A 251 4.60 13.61 -18.74
C ILE A 251 4.79 14.21 -20.15
N ASN A 252 4.77 15.53 -20.29
CA ASN A 252 4.97 16.21 -21.58
C ASN A 252 6.39 16.06 -22.15
N ILE A 253 7.40 15.75 -21.32
CA ILE A 253 8.77 15.46 -21.78
C ILE A 253 8.89 14.01 -22.30
N GLN A 254 7.96 13.13 -21.96
CA GLN A 254 7.97 11.70 -22.35
C GLN A 254 7.12 11.38 -23.60
N LEU A 255 6.42 12.38 -24.16
CA LEU A 255 5.71 12.32 -25.45
C LEU A 255 6.56 12.97 -26.54
#